data_AF-A0A2R6Y4P6-F1
#
_entry.id   AF-A0A2R6Y4P6-F1
#
_cell.length_a   1.000
_cell.length_b   1.000
_cell.length_c   1.000
_cell.angle_alpha   90.00
_cell.angle_beta   90.00
_cell.angle_gamma   90.00
#
_symmetry.space_group_name_H-M   'P 1'
#
loop_
_entity.id
_entity.type
_entity.pdbx_description
1 polymer ?
#
loop_
_entity_poly.entity_id
_entity_poly.type
_entity_poly.pdbx_seq_one_letter_code
_entity_poly.pdbx_strand_id
1 'polypeptide(L)'
;MGMDRRKIEMMQRALHFFDATIAAWESLRREEPEGARGDGTDGSVDSKGLIRKLAEERLLERAFLSVSDAAILTIEWLVHRDVGSYEEMADILELEEAIGREEGKAMRVLVRGYRALTRDYLKTYEHMGDGSFRSVSEKTPESAEVLESLFSELSLPALARLSSLLRQFWLKEGIALEG
;
A
#
# COMPACT_ATOMS: atom_id res chain seq x y z
N MET A 1 -11.00 19.50 -25.53
CA MET A 1 -12.03 18.96 -24.61
C MET A 1 -11.47 19.19 -23.21
N GLY A 2 -12.07 20.08 -22.41
CA GLY A 2 -11.49 20.43 -21.10
C GLY A 2 -11.68 19.29 -20.11
N MET A 3 -10.59 18.76 -19.55
CA MET A 3 -10.67 17.77 -18.48
C MET A 3 -11.35 18.40 -17.25
N ASP A 4 -12.24 17.65 -16.61
CA ASP A 4 -12.96 18.12 -15.41
C ASP A 4 -11.95 18.41 -14.30
N ARG A 5 -11.90 19.67 -13.86
CA ARG A 5 -11.04 20.15 -12.76
C ARG A 5 -11.15 19.27 -11.53
N ARG A 6 -12.32 18.71 -11.23
CA ARG A 6 -12.51 17.81 -10.08
C ARG A 6 -11.65 16.55 -10.17
N LYS A 7 -11.44 16.01 -11.38
CA LYS A 7 -10.65 14.79 -11.60
C LYS A 7 -9.16 15.06 -11.44
N ILE A 8 -8.70 16.21 -11.92
CA ILE A 8 -7.33 16.68 -11.70
C ILE A 8 -7.09 16.80 -10.19
N GLU A 9 -8.01 17.43 -9.46
CA GLU A 9 -7.93 17.55 -8.00
C GLU A 9 -8.00 16.18 -7.29
N MET A 10 -8.81 15.24 -7.78
CA MET A 10 -8.85 13.87 -7.25
C MET A 10 -7.52 13.14 -7.45
N MET A 11 -6.95 13.22 -8.66
CA MET A 11 -5.65 12.62 -8.98
C MET A 11 -4.55 13.22 -8.11
N GLN A 12 -4.50 14.54 -7.97
CA GLN A 12 -3.53 15.22 -7.10
C GLN A 12 -3.65 14.77 -5.65
N ARG A 13 -4.88 14.67 -5.12
CA ARG A 13 -5.11 14.17 -3.75
C ARG A 13 -4.67 12.73 -3.58
N ALA A 14 -4.98 11.85 -4.55
CA ALA A 14 -4.59 10.45 -4.51
C ALA A 14 -3.06 10.30 -4.47
N LEU A 15 -2.35 11.01 -5.36
CA LEU A 15 -0.88 10.98 -5.40
C LEU A 15 -0.24 11.60 -4.17
N HIS A 16 -0.75 12.73 -3.68
CA HIS A 16 -0.25 13.36 -2.46
C HIS A 16 -0.39 12.43 -1.24
N PHE A 17 -1.54 11.78 -1.10
CA PHE A 17 -1.77 10.85 0.00
C PHE A 17 -0.91 9.60 -0.11
N PHE A 18 -0.71 9.11 -1.33
CA PHE A 18 0.22 8.01 -1.59
C PHE A 18 1.65 8.38 -1.18
N ASP A 19 2.16 9.53 -1.61
CA ASP A 19 3.50 10.04 -1.26
C ASP A 19 3.68 10.16 0.26
N ALA A 20 2.69 10.75 0.95
CA ALA A 20 2.69 10.86 2.41
C ALA A 20 2.70 9.48 3.10
N THR A 21 1.98 8.51 2.54
CA THR A 21 1.92 7.13 3.08
C THR A 21 3.27 6.43 2.93
N ILE A 22 3.91 6.53 1.76
CA ILE A 22 5.24 5.93 1.55
C ILE A 22 6.29 6.58 2.47
N ALA A 23 6.26 7.91 2.64
CA ALA A 23 7.17 8.60 3.55
C ALA A 23 6.96 8.18 5.02
N ALA A 24 5.71 8.03 5.47
CA ALA A 24 5.39 7.52 6.80
C ALA A 24 5.91 6.09 6.99
N TRP A 25 5.81 5.25 5.95
CA TRP A 25 6.28 3.88 6.00
C TRP A 25 7.80 3.77 6.05
N GLU A 26 8.51 4.57 5.27
CA GLU A 26 9.97 4.68 5.40
C GLU A 26 10.39 5.11 6.80
N SER A 27 9.66 6.06 7.39
CA SER A 27 9.94 6.55 8.75
C SER A 27 9.75 5.44 9.79
N LEU A 28 8.63 4.70 9.71
CA LEU A 28 8.33 3.56 10.57
C LEU A 28 9.37 2.42 10.45
N ARG A 29 9.93 2.22 9.25
CA ARG A 29 10.99 1.22 9.02
C ARG A 29 12.36 1.67 9.52
N ARG A 30 12.64 2.98 9.54
CA ARG A 30 13.89 3.56 10.07
C ARG A 30 13.93 3.59 11.60
N GLU A 31 12.79 3.70 12.25
CA GLU A 31 12.71 3.59 13.71
C GLU A 31 13.14 2.17 14.13
N GLU A 32 14.34 2.05 14.69
CA GLU A 32 14.75 0.82 15.36
C GLU A 32 13.85 0.62 16.59
N PRO A 33 13.37 -0.61 16.84
CA PRO A 33 12.62 -0.87 18.05
C PRO A 33 13.56 -0.72 19.26
N GLU A 34 13.50 0.44 19.92
CA GLU A 34 14.07 0.64 21.25
C GLU A 34 13.42 -0.36 22.22
N GLY A 35 14.08 -1.50 22.43
CA GLY A 35 13.69 -2.51 23.41
C GLY A 35 13.65 -3.96 22.96
N ALA A 36 14.06 -4.33 21.74
CA ALA A 36 14.03 -5.73 21.26
C ALA A 36 15.01 -6.71 21.97
N ARG A 37 15.58 -6.33 23.11
CA ARG A 37 16.29 -7.21 24.06
C ARG A 37 15.64 -7.13 25.44
N GLY A 38 14.35 -7.48 25.50
CA GLY A 38 13.71 -7.86 26.76
C GLY A 38 13.91 -9.36 26.98
N ASP A 39 14.65 -9.73 28.03
CA ASP A 39 14.76 -11.10 28.53
C ASP A 39 13.35 -11.67 28.76
N GLY A 40 13.08 -12.84 28.16
CA GLY A 40 11.75 -13.42 27.99
C GLY A 40 11.20 -14.06 29.27
N THR A 41 10.97 -13.26 30.31
CA THR A 41 10.49 -13.77 31.61
C THR A 41 9.12 -13.27 32.04
N ASP A 42 8.37 -12.56 31.21
CA ASP A 42 6.97 -12.25 31.53
C ASP A 42 6.08 -12.32 30.29
N GLY A 43 4.91 -12.94 30.42
CA GLY A 43 3.96 -13.21 29.34
C GLY A 43 3.29 -11.97 28.75
N SER A 44 3.90 -10.79 28.86
CA SER A 44 3.44 -9.55 28.25
C SER A 44 3.73 -9.59 26.75
N VAL A 45 2.68 -9.54 25.94
CA VAL A 45 2.78 -9.28 24.50
C VAL A 45 3.65 -8.04 24.30
N ASP A 46 4.66 -8.11 23.43
CA ASP A 46 5.45 -6.94 23.03
C ASP A 46 4.53 -5.95 22.32
N SER A 47 3.92 -5.06 23.11
CA SER A 47 2.96 -4.07 22.63
C SER A 47 3.59 -3.13 21.60
N LYS A 48 4.91 -2.89 21.66
CA LYS A 48 5.60 -2.04 20.67
C LYS A 48 5.71 -2.77 19.33
N GLY A 49 6.13 -4.03 19.34
CA GLY A 49 6.17 -4.87 18.14
C GLY A 49 4.79 -5.03 17.49
N LEU A 50 3.75 -5.24 18.29
CA LEU A 50 2.37 -5.33 17.80
C LEU A 50 1.86 -4.01 17.19
N ILE A 51 2.09 -2.87 17.86
CA ILE A 51 1.70 -1.55 17.34
C ILE A 51 2.39 -1.27 16.00
N ARG A 52 3.68 -1.58 15.89
CA ARG A 52 4.44 -1.39 14.65
C ARG A 52 3.85 -2.22 13.52
N LYS A 53 3.55 -3.50 13.78
CA LYS A 53 2.94 -4.39 12.79
C LYS A 53 1.59 -3.84 12.30
N LEU A 54 0.70 -3.45 13.21
CA LEU A 54 -0.59 -2.86 12.86
C LEU A 54 -0.43 -1.55 12.06
N ALA A 55 0.59 -0.75 12.37
CA ALA A 55 0.90 0.45 11.62
C ALA A 55 1.38 0.11 10.20
N GLU A 56 2.25 -0.89 10.01
CA GLU A 56 2.68 -1.35 8.68
C GLU A 56 1.52 -1.92 7.86
N GLU A 57 0.66 -2.74 8.45
CA GLU A 57 -0.56 -3.26 7.81
C GLU A 57 -1.45 -2.11 7.34
N ARG A 58 -1.65 -1.09 8.19
CA ARG A 58 -2.45 0.08 7.83
C ARG A 58 -1.82 0.93 6.74
N LEU A 59 -0.50 1.10 6.76
CA LEU A 59 0.23 1.83 5.71
C LEU A 59 0.18 1.09 4.38
N LEU A 60 0.25 -0.25 4.38
CA LEU A 60 0.07 -1.07 3.17
C LEU A 60 -1.31 -0.86 2.56
N GLU A 61 -2.36 -0.97 3.37
CA GLU A 61 -3.73 -0.76 2.91
C GLU A 61 -3.92 0.64 2.34
N ARG A 62 -3.38 1.66 3.01
CA ARG A 62 -3.47 3.06 2.58
C ARG A 62 -2.68 3.34 1.30
N ALA A 63 -1.51 2.75 1.15
CA ALA A 63 -0.72 2.84 -0.07
C ALA A 63 -1.46 2.19 -1.23
N PHE A 64 -2.05 1.01 -1.02
CA PHE A 64 -2.84 0.33 -2.04
C PHE A 64 -4.06 1.15 -2.47
N LEU A 65 -4.87 1.67 -1.53
CA LEU A 65 -6.08 2.40 -1.87
C LEU A 65 -5.76 3.68 -2.66
N SER A 66 -4.77 4.45 -2.22
CA SER A 66 -4.39 5.70 -2.88
C SER A 66 -3.78 5.49 -4.26
N VAL A 67 -2.90 4.49 -4.44
CA VAL A 67 -2.33 4.20 -5.76
C VAL A 67 -3.37 3.60 -6.70
N SER A 68 -4.33 2.84 -6.19
CA SER A 68 -5.42 2.29 -7.00
C SER A 68 -6.36 3.38 -7.50
N ASP A 69 -6.70 4.36 -6.66
CA ASP A 69 -7.48 5.53 -7.10
C ASP A 69 -6.76 6.29 -8.23
N ALA A 70 -5.46 6.52 -8.08
CA ALA A 70 -4.64 7.18 -9.10
C ALA A 70 -4.52 6.35 -10.39
N ALA A 71 -4.35 5.03 -10.27
CA ALA A 71 -4.27 4.12 -11.39
C ALA A 71 -5.59 4.06 -12.18
N ILE A 72 -6.72 3.91 -11.49
CA ILE A 72 -8.06 3.89 -12.11
C ILE A 72 -8.31 5.20 -12.85
N LEU A 73 -8.03 6.35 -12.23
CA LEU A 73 -8.18 7.64 -12.90
C LEU A 73 -7.28 7.73 -14.13
N THR A 74 -6.03 7.27 -14.06
CA THR A 74 -5.13 7.27 -15.21
C THR A 74 -5.67 6.39 -16.34
N ILE A 75 -6.12 5.18 -16.02
CA ILE A 75 -6.60 4.22 -17.00
C ILE A 75 -7.91 4.69 -17.64
N GLU A 76 -8.88 5.15 -16.85
CA GLU A 76 -10.17 5.62 -17.36
C GLU A 76 -10.02 6.85 -18.27
N TRP A 77 -9.17 7.81 -17.86
CA TRP A 77 -9.15 9.15 -18.47
C TRP A 77 -8.10 9.33 -19.56
N LEU A 78 -7.01 8.57 -19.54
CA LEU A 78 -5.92 8.71 -20.51
C LEU A 78 -5.77 7.47 -21.39
N VAL A 79 -5.92 6.27 -20.81
CA VAL A 79 -5.74 5.01 -21.55
C VAL A 79 -7.03 4.55 -22.23
N HIS A 80 -8.19 4.85 -21.62
CA HIS A 80 -9.52 4.43 -22.07
C HIS A 80 -9.67 2.91 -22.23
N ARG A 81 -9.20 2.17 -21.23
CA ARG A 81 -9.25 0.70 -21.21
C ARG A 81 -10.02 0.19 -20.00
N ASP A 82 -10.75 -0.90 -20.18
CA ASP A 82 -11.47 -1.53 -19.08
C ASP A 82 -10.50 -2.28 -18.16
N VAL A 83 -10.74 -2.18 -16.86
CA VAL A 83 -9.99 -2.88 -15.81
C VAL A 83 -10.88 -3.95 -15.20
N GLY A 84 -10.54 -5.22 -15.40
CA GLY A 84 -11.25 -6.36 -14.82
C GLY A 84 -10.73 -6.80 -13.45
N SER A 85 -9.51 -6.39 -13.07
CA SER A 85 -8.93 -6.71 -11.75
C SER A 85 -7.87 -5.71 -11.30
N TYR A 86 -7.52 -5.74 -10.00
CA TYR A 86 -6.47 -4.86 -9.47
C TYR A 86 -5.07 -5.19 -10.03
N GLU A 87 -4.74 -6.45 -10.29
CA GLU A 87 -3.48 -6.82 -10.94
C GLU A 87 -3.39 -6.26 -12.36
N GLU A 88 -4.52 -6.26 -13.07
CA GLU A 88 -4.59 -5.77 -14.44
C GLU A 88 -4.30 -4.26 -14.53
N MET A 89 -4.52 -3.49 -13.46
CA MET A 89 -4.10 -2.08 -13.42
C MET A 89 -2.59 -1.93 -13.62
N ALA A 90 -1.78 -2.77 -12.97
CA ALA A 90 -0.33 -2.74 -13.13
C ALA A 90 0.07 -3.17 -14.55
N ASP A 91 -0.58 -4.20 -15.10
CA ASP A 91 -0.31 -4.69 -16.45
C ASP A 91 -0.63 -3.64 -17.51
N ILE A 92 -1.77 -2.93 -17.38
CA ILE A 92 -2.16 -1.85 -18.28
C ILE A 92 -1.17 -0.68 -18.18
N LEU A 93 -0.86 -0.21 -16.97
CA LEU A 93 0.06 0.93 -16.82
C LEU A 93 1.49 0.60 -17.30
N GLU A 94 1.95 -0.64 -17.17
CA GLU A 94 3.22 -1.08 -17.75
C GLU A 94 3.17 -1.11 -19.28
N LEU A 95 2.06 -1.62 -19.86
CA LEU A 95 1.89 -1.72 -21.31
C LEU A 95 1.84 -0.34 -21.98
N GLU A 96 1.21 0.63 -21.34
CA GLU A 96 1.10 2.02 -21.82
C GLU A 96 2.33 2.87 -21.46
N GLU A 97 3.39 2.24 -20.93
CA GLU A 97 4.63 2.92 -20.51
C GLU A 97 4.40 4.05 -19.48
N ALA A 98 3.28 4.01 -18.76
CA ALA A 98 2.97 4.93 -17.68
C ALA A 98 3.82 4.66 -16.43
N ILE A 99 4.22 3.39 -16.24
CA ILE A 99 5.14 2.94 -15.19
C ILE A 99 6.15 1.93 -15.73
N GLY A 100 7.25 1.71 -15.01
CA GLY A 100 8.24 0.68 -15.35
C GLY A 100 7.91 -0.69 -14.75
N ARG A 101 8.69 -1.71 -15.16
CA ARG A 101 8.51 -3.10 -14.69
C ARG A 101 8.73 -3.26 -13.18
N GLU A 102 9.66 -2.51 -12.60
CA GLU A 102 9.94 -2.60 -11.17
C GLU A 102 8.75 -2.05 -10.35
N GLU A 103 8.19 -0.94 -10.81
CA GLU A 103 7.05 -0.28 -10.20
C GLU A 103 5.78 -1.12 -10.35
N GLY A 104 5.55 -1.70 -11.53
CA GLY A 104 4.45 -2.61 -11.73
C GLY A 104 4.60 -3.91 -10.92
N LYS A 105 5.83 -4.43 -10.73
CA LYS A 105 6.08 -5.52 -9.76
C LYS A 105 5.71 -5.09 -8.34
N ALA A 106 6.15 -3.92 -7.89
CA ALA A 106 5.84 -3.42 -6.55
C ALA A 106 4.33 -3.20 -6.34
N MET A 107 3.64 -2.69 -7.37
CA MET A 107 2.18 -2.53 -7.36
C MET A 107 1.46 -3.89 -7.25
N ARG A 108 1.90 -4.93 -7.97
CA ARG A 108 1.35 -6.29 -7.81
C ARG A 108 1.59 -6.85 -6.40
N VAL A 109 2.74 -6.56 -5.78
CA VAL A 109 2.99 -6.93 -4.37
C VAL A 109 2.01 -6.21 -3.43
N LEU A 110 1.76 -4.92 -3.63
CA LEU A 110 0.73 -4.17 -2.87
C LEU A 110 -0.66 -4.79 -3.02
N VAL A 111 -1.05 -5.18 -4.24
CA VAL A 111 -2.35 -5.83 -4.50
C VAL A 111 -2.47 -7.14 -3.70
N ARG A 112 -1.42 -7.97 -3.72
CA ARG A 112 -1.38 -9.22 -2.94
C ARG A 112 -1.48 -8.95 -1.43
N GLY A 113 -0.74 -7.96 -0.93
CA GLY A 113 -0.79 -7.55 0.47
C GLY A 113 -2.18 -7.07 0.89
N TYR A 114 -2.81 -6.22 0.07
CA TYR A 114 -4.15 -5.72 0.35
C TYR A 114 -5.19 -6.84 0.38
N ARG A 115 -5.09 -7.83 -0.53
CA ARG A 115 -5.96 -9.00 -0.51
C ARG A 115 -5.78 -9.84 0.75
N ALA A 116 -4.53 -10.07 1.16
CA ALA A 116 -4.22 -10.80 2.39
C ALA A 116 -4.78 -10.06 3.62
N LEU A 117 -4.68 -8.73 3.68
CA LEU A 117 -5.27 -7.93 4.75
C LEU A 117 -6.81 -8.02 4.73
N THR A 118 -7.46 -7.70 3.62
CA THR A 118 -8.92 -7.50 3.59
C THR A 118 -9.74 -8.79 3.62
N ARG A 119 -9.22 -9.89 3.09
CA ARG A 119 -9.96 -11.16 3.02
C ARG A 119 -9.89 -11.95 4.32
N ASP A 120 -8.82 -11.79 5.10
CA ASP A 120 -8.54 -12.60 6.29
C ASP A 120 -8.55 -11.79 7.62
N TYR A 121 -8.81 -10.47 7.59
CA TYR A 121 -8.69 -9.58 8.75
C TYR A 121 -9.46 -10.03 10.01
N LEU A 122 -10.65 -10.62 9.84
CA LEU A 122 -11.50 -11.08 10.96
C LEU A 122 -11.07 -12.42 11.57
N LYS A 123 -10.09 -13.11 10.99
CA LYS A 123 -9.48 -14.30 11.61
C LYS A 123 -8.30 -13.96 12.52
N THR A 124 -7.81 -12.72 12.50
CA THR A 124 -6.51 -12.37 13.06
C THR A 124 -6.59 -11.86 14.51
N TYR A 125 -7.73 -11.32 14.96
CA TYR A 125 -7.87 -10.74 16.31
C TYR A 125 -9.26 -10.99 16.92
N GLU A 126 -9.33 -11.66 18.07
CA GLU A 126 -10.53 -11.76 18.91
C GLU A 126 -10.51 -10.64 19.94
N HIS A 127 -11.64 -9.96 20.07
CA HIS A 127 -11.86 -9.00 21.14
C HIS A 127 -12.30 -9.75 22.40
N MET A 128 -11.48 -9.76 23.44
CA MET A 128 -11.71 -10.56 24.65
C MET A 128 -12.72 -9.94 25.65
N GLY A 129 -13.48 -8.92 25.24
CA GLY A 129 -14.52 -8.28 26.07
C GLY A 129 -14.03 -7.44 27.26
N ASP A 130 -12.74 -7.48 27.59
CA ASP A 130 -12.10 -6.75 28.71
C ASP A 130 -11.23 -5.56 28.24
N GLY A 131 -11.25 -5.24 26.95
CA GLY A 131 -10.40 -4.22 26.33
C GLY A 131 -9.02 -4.74 25.89
N SER A 132 -8.71 -6.02 26.12
CA SER A 132 -7.51 -6.66 25.58
C SER A 132 -7.77 -7.24 24.18
N PHE A 133 -6.74 -7.15 23.34
CA PHE A 133 -6.67 -7.81 22.04
C PHE A 133 -5.68 -8.97 22.15
N ARG A 134 -6.16 -10.19 21.91
CA ARG A 134 -5.28 -11.34 21.75
C ARG A 134 -5.14 -11.60 20.26
N SER A 135 -3.90 -11.68 19.78
CA SER A 135 -3.63 -12.21 18.44
C SER A 135 -4.22 -13.61 18.35
N VAL A 136 -5.19 -13.81 17.46
CA VAL A 136 -5.79 -15.13 17.15
C VAL A 136 -4.93 -15.85 16.11
N SER A 137 -3.61 -15.63 16.18
CA SER A 137 -2.61 -16.31 15.36
C SER A 137 -2.57 -17.84 15.57
N GLU A 138 -3.43 -18.42 16.40
CA GLU A 138 -3.55 -19.88 16.47
C GLU A 138 -4.33 -20.50 15.31
N LYS A 139 -5.01 -19.71 14.43
CA LYS A 139 -5.83 -20.31 13.35
C LYS A 139 -5.48 -20.04 11.89
N THR A 140 -4.44 -19.26 11.58
CA THR A 140 -3.61 -19.50 10.38
C THR A 140 -2.28 -18.74 10.48
N PRO A 141 -1.19 -19.38 10.95
CA PRO A 141 0.18 -18.89 10.81
C PRO A 141 0.52 -18.42 9.38
N GLU A 142 -0.15 -19.02 8.39
CA GLU A 142 0.00 -18.71 6.96
C GLU A 142 -0.28 -17.25 6.59
N SER A 143 -1.25 -16.55 7.19
CA SER A 143 -1.56 -15.16 6.79
C SER A 143 -0.51 -14.16 7.29
N ALA A 144 0.04 -14.38 8.49
CA ALA A 144 1.12 -13.57 9.02
C ALA A 144 2.42 -13.79 8.24
N GLU A 145 2.79 -15.05 7.99
CA GLU A 145 3.99 -15.39 7.20
C GLU A 145 3.91 -14.86 5.76
N VAL A 146 2.72 -14.90 5.15
CA VAL A 146 2.47 -14.30 3.83
C VAL A 146 2.68 -12.80 3.85
N LEU A 147 2.18 -12.08 4.86
CA LEU A 147 2.38 -10.63 4.96
C LEU A 147 3.86 -10.27 5.19
N GLU A 148 4.58 -10.99 6.06
CA GLU A 148 6.01 -10.78 6.25
C GLU A 148 6.80 -11.04 4.95
N SER A 149 6.49 -12.11 4.23
CA SER A 149 7.07 -12.39 2.92
C SER A 149 6.80 -11.25 1.94
N LEU A 150 5.56 -10.77 1.85
CA LEU A 150 5.19 -9.66 0.98
C LEU A 150 5.87 -8.35 1.37
N PHE A 151 6.01 -8.07 2.66
CA PHE A 151 6.73 -6.90 3.16
C PHE A 151 8.22 -6.93 2.80
N SER A 152 8.82 -8.12 2.74
CA SER A 152 10.21 -8.32 2.32
C SER A 152 10.39 -8.16 0.80
N GLU A 153 9.38 -8.53 0.01
CA GLU A 153 9.36 -8.37 -1.44
C GLU A 153 9.06 -6.92 -1.88
N LEU A 154 8.45 -6.13 -1.00
CA LEU A 154 7.99 -4.79 -1.31
C LEU A 154 9.15 -3.78 -1.40
N SER A 155 9.37 -3.25 -2.60
CA SER A 155 10.34 -2.16 -2.83
C SER A 155 9.70 -0.80 -2.57
N LEU A 156 9.94 -0.22 -1.38
CA LEU A 156 9.56 1.17 -1.10
C LEU A 156 10.15 2.17 -2.10
N PRO A 157 11.42 2.03 -2.56
CA PRO A 157 11.96 2.89 -3.61
C PRO A 157 11.18 2.80 -4.94
N ALA A 158 10.70 1.61 -5.33
CA ALA A 158 9.86 1.48 -6.52
C ALA A 158 8.48 2.13 -6.30
N LEU A 159 7.88 1.94 -5.13
CA LEU A 159 6.63 2.62 -4.78
C LEU A 159 6.78 4.14 -4.81
N ALA A 160 7.84 4.70 -4.24
CA ALA A 160 8.09 6.14 -4.24
C ALA A 160 8.18 6.73 -5.65
N ARG A 161 8.60 5.93 -6.65
CA ARG A 161 8.66 6.37 -8.05
C ARG A 161 7.31 6.37 -8.76
N LEU A 162 6.32 5.59 -8.30
CA LEU A 162 5.00 5.50 -8.93
C LEU A 162 4.33 6.87 -9.08
N SER A 163 4.31 7.68 -8.01
CA SER A 163 3.71 9.02 -8.06
C SER A 163 4.39 9.91 -9.09
N SER A 164 5.72 9.93 -9.13
CA SER A 164 6.47 10.71 -10.12
C SER A 164 6.19 10.26 -11.55
N LEU A 165 6.16 8.96 -11.81
CA LEU A 165 5.90 8.40 -13.13
C LEU A 165 4.48 8.71 -13.61
N LEU A 166 3.48 8.55 -12.75
CA LEU A 166 2.10 8.91 -13.07
C LEU A 166 1.94 10.41 -13.35
N ARG A 167 2.61 11.29 -12.58
CA ARG A 167 2.64 12.73 -12.87
C ARG A 167 3.26 13.04 -14.22
N GLN A 168 4.37 12.38 -14.55
CA GLN A 168 5.03 12.54 -15.85
C GLN A 168 4.15 12.05 -17.00
N PHE A 169 3.43 10.94 -16.81
CA PHE A 169 2.49 10.41 -17.79
C PHE A 169 1.37 11.40 -18.07
N TRP A 170 0.73 11.93 -17.03
CA TRP A 170 -0.30 12.97 -17.18
C TRP A 170 0.24 14.25 -17.84
N LEU A 171 1.47 14.64 -17.52
CA LEU A 171 2.13 15.79 -18.15
C LEU A 171 2.38 15.56 -19.65
N LYS A 172 2.78 14.35 -20.06
CA LYS A 172 2.94 13.99 -21.48
C LYS A 172 1.62 14.10 -22.23
N GLU A 173 0.51 13.78 -21.58
CA GLU A 173 -0.86 13.97 -22.10
C GLU A 173 -1.36 15.42 -22.00
N GLY A 174 -0.49 16.37 -21.65
CA GLY A 174 -0.79 17.80 -21.63
C GLY A 174 -1.54 18.27 -20.37
N ILE A 175 -1.59 17.46 -19.31
CA ILE A 175 -2.26 17.79 -18.05
C ILE A 175 -1.22 17.93 -16.95
N ALA A 176 -0.97 19.16 -16.52
CA ALA A 176 -0.08 19.42 -15.40
C ALA A 176 -0.76 19.08 -14.08
N LEU A 177 -0.14 18.19 -13.30
CA LEU A 177 -0.48 17.93 -11.91
C LEU A 177 0.54 18.63 -11.01
N GLU A 178 0.08 19.44 -10.05
CA GLU A 178 0.98 20.08 -9.08
C GLU A 178 1.69 19.03 -8.23
N GLY A 179 3.02 19.16 -8.10
CA GLY A 179 3.90 18.29 -7.33
C GLY A 179 3.90 18.56 -5.85
#